data_AF-A0A842SXB6-F1
#
_entry.id   AF-A0A842SXB6-F1
#
_cell.length_a   1.000
_cell.length_b   1.000
_cell.length_c   1.000
_cell.angle_alpha   90.00
_cell.angle_beta   90.00
_cell.angle_gamma   90.00
#
_symmetry.space_group_name_H-M   'P 1'
#
loop_
_entity.id
_entity.type
_entity.pdbx_description
1 polymer ?
#
loop_
_entity_poly.entity_id
_entity_poly.type
_entity_poly.pdbx_seq_one_letter_code
_entity_poly.pdbx_strand_id
1 'polypeptide(L)'
;MELKKGFVNENSNTKLFCVGDDWQSIYQFTGSDVSFFLEFHEHFSHPEVSYLERNYRSTENIVNMSNSLISHNKKQISKTAFSQGETGAKPILFRISDQISEYSKIPLEYVYQLIKRLLSEGVKAEEIMVISRFNKRLKELEIKCGANKMDIKEFGAPRSKGIRFYSAHKSKGSQSKYVILLDIISGLYGFPCEIQDSSVLDLARRFKTKSHIEEERRLFYVALTRSEEFLYVLTVENNESLFIDEIESSLISIYITSRTQWDLIIDNYIPVHLKNDYNTIKRPFFCQRCGRILVERSGKYGDFLSCSGYPNCDFTYNFIELNDIVCPICGKKLVPRTGKYGKFLGCIVYPNCKFTYNIEVKSKKKLYCPKCEKRLQLVDLKDKKQLICSNSSKCDFRFEIY
;
A
#
# COMPACT_ATOMS: atom_id res chain seq x y z
N MET A 1 -32.05 19.62 -11.45
CA MET A 1 -32.96 18.71 -10.73
C MET A 1 -34.42 19.01 -11.03
N GLU A 2 -34.86 20.27 -11.01
CA GLU A 2 -36.26 20.65 -11.28
C GLU A 2 -36.87 20.06 -12.56
N LEU A 3 -36.14 20.06 -13.68
CA LEU A 3 -36.62 19.43 -14.91
C LEU A 3 -36.94 17.93 -14.72
N LYS A 4 -36.10 17.19 -13.99
CA LYS A 4 -36.28 15.75 -13.74
C LYS A 4 -37.48 15.50 -12.80
N LYS A 5 -37.66 16.35 -11.77
CA LYS A 5 -38.84 16.32 -10.90
C LYS A 5 -40.14 16.59 -11.68
N GLY A 6 -40.09 17.46 -12.70
CA GLY A 6 -41.21 17.70 -13.60
C GLY A 6 -41.63 16.46 -14.39
N PHE A 7 -40.71 15.54 -14.71
CA PHE A 7 -41.02 14.28 -15.38
C PHE A 7 -41.38 13.15 -14.42
N VAL A 8 -40.78 13.10 -13.23
CA VAL A 8 -40.95 12.02 -12.24
C VAL A 8 -41.88 12.53 -11.15
N ASN A 9 -43.19 12.37 -11.35
CA ASN A 9 -44.23 12.83 -10.43
C ASN A 9 -45.41 11.84 -10.41
N GLU A 10 -46.32 12.03 -9.47
CA GLU A 10 -47.48 11.14 -9.25
C GLU A 10 -48.44 11.06 -10.44
N ASN A 11 -48.40 12.04 -11.35
CA ASN A 11 -49.24 12.11 -12.54
C ASN A 11 -48.55 11.53 -13.79
N SER A 12 -47.36 10.93 -13.65
CA SER A 12 -46.62 10.34 -14.77
C SER A 12 -46.21 8.89 -14.46
N ASN A 13 -46.18 8.04 -15.48
CA ASN A 13 -45.65 6.66 -15.38
C ASN A 13 -44.12 6.61 -15.48
N THR A 14 -43.43 7.75 -15.38
CA THR A 14 -41.97 7.82 -15.54
C THR A 14 -41.29 7.40 -14.26
N LYS A 15 -40.43 6.38 -14.35
CA LYS A 15 -39.55 5.97 -13.25
C LYS A 15 -38.13 6.45 -13.52
N LEU A 16 -37.46 6.92 -12.46
CA LEU A 16 -36.06 7.31 -12.52
C LEU A 16 -35.18 6.17 -12.01
N PHE A 17 -34.28 5.70 -12.86
CA PHE A 17 -33.23 4.75 -12.48
C PHE A 17 -31.87 5.46 -12.55
N CYS A 18 -31.16 5.50 -11.42
CA CYS A 18 -29.87 6.16 -11.29
C CYS A 18 -28.81 5.16 -10.85
N VAL A 19 -27.64 5.22 -11.49
CA VAL A 19 -26.45 4.44 -11.10
C VAL A 19 -25.30 5.41 -10.91
N GLY A 20 -24.57 5.26 -9.82
CA GLY A 20 -23.38 6.05 -9.57
C GLY A 20 -22.67 5.66 -8.29
N ASP A 21 -21.57 6.34 -8.04
CA ASP A 21 -20.68 6.08 -6.91
C ASP A 21 -20.17 7.42 -6.37
N ASP A 22 -20.58 7.75 -5.15
CA ASP A 22 -20.19 8.96 -4.45
C ASP A 22 -18.68 8.97 -4.13
N TRP A 23 -18.07 7.80 -3.91
CA TRP A 23 -16.62 7.66 -3.68
C TRP A 23 -15.78 7.99 -4.92
N GLN A 24 -16.38 7.86 -6.11
CA GLN A 24 -15.74 8.21 -7.39
C GLN A 24 -16.27 9.54 -7.96
N SER A 25 -17.05 10.32 -7.23
CA SER A 25 -17.55 11.62 -7.67
C SER A 25 -16.46 12.70 -7.55
N ILE A 26 -15.79 13.00 -8.68
CA ILE A 26 -14.56 13.81 -8.78
C ILE A 26 -14.66 14.99 -9.77
N TYR A 27 -15.87 15.39 -10.13
CA TYR A 27 -16.12 16.40 -11.17
C TYR A 27 -16.79 17.66 -10.60
N GLN A 28 -16.56 17.99 -9.33
CA GLN A 28 -17.19 19.16 -8.69
C GLN A 28 -16.74 20.46 -9.35
N PHE A 29 -15.51 20.52 -9.84
CA PHE A 29 -14.99 21.64 -10.64
C PHE A 29 -15.78 21.91 -11.94
N THR A 30 -16.55 20.94 -12.45
CA THR A 30 -17.47 21.12 -13.60
C THR A 30 -18.92 21.33 -13.18
N GLY A 31 -19.19 21.50 -11.89
CA GLY A 31 -20.53 21.73 -11.34
C GLY A 31 -21.29 20.45 -10.94
N SER A 32 -20.61 19.29 -10.85
CA SER A 32 -21.22 18.09 -10.27
C SER A 32 -21.35 18.23 -8.76
N ASP A 33 -22.47 17.79 -8.19
CA ASP A 33 -22.70 17.85 -6.74
C ASP A 33 -22.91 16.45 -6.16
N VAL A 34 -22.11 16.10 -5.16
CA VAL A 34 -22.21 14.82 -4.45
C VAL A 34 -23.45 14.78 -3.55
N SER A 35 -24.01 15.93 -3.18
CA SER A 35 -25.28 16.03 -2.42
C SER A 35 -26.40 15.26 -3.11
N PHE A 36 -26.41 15.21 -4.45
CA PHE A 36 -27.42 14.45 -5.19
C PHE A 36 -27.42 12.94 -4.89
N PHE A 37 -26.30 12.39 -4.43
CA PHE A 37 -26.24 11.02 -3.91
C PHE A 37 -26.70 10.95 -2.44
N LEU A 38 -26.26 11.89 -1.61
CA LEU A 38 -26.48 11.88 -0.15
C LEU A 38 -27.93 12.23 0.22
N GLU A 39 -28.52 13.17 -0.49
CA GLU A 39 -29.82 13.79 -0.26
C GLU A 39 -30.84 13.32 -1.31
N PHE A 40 -30.62 12.17 -1.95
CA PHE A 40 -31.49 11.68 -3.03
C PHE A 40 -32.96 11.57 -2.61
N HIS A 41 -33.20 11.15 -1.37
CA HIS A 41 -34.53 11.04 -0.75
C HIS A 41 -35.22 12.39 -0.53
N GLU A 42 -34.47 13.49 -0.45
CA GLU A 42 -35.03 14.85 -0.38
C GLU A 42 -35.49 15.36 -1.74
N HIS A 43 -35.03 14.72 -2.83
CA HIS A 43 -35.36 15.12 -4.20
C HIS A 43 -36.46 14.27 -4.84
N PHE A 44 -36.56 13.00 -4.49
CA PHE A 44 -37.57 12.07 -5.00
C PHE A 44 -38.16 11.26 -3.85
N SER A 45 -39.48 11.24 -3.75
CA SER A 45 -40.19 10.48 -2.71
C SER A 45 -40.13 8.97 -2.98
N HIS A 46 -39.97 8.17 -1.92
CA HIS A 46 -39.94 6.70 -1.95
C HIS A 46 -38.85 6.06 -2.84
N PRO A 47 -37.57 6.45 -2.72
CA PRO A 47 -36.52 5.81 -3.51
C PRO A 47 -36.22 4.39 -3.00
N GLU A 48 -36.11 3.44 -3.91
CA GLU A 48 -35.49 2.15 -3.63
C GLU A 48 -33.98 2.26 -3.86
N VAL A 49 -33.18 1.96 -2.84
CA VAL A 49 -31.71 2.07 -2.90
C VAL A 49 -31.10 0.69 -2.68
N SER A 50 -30.27 0.26 -3.62
CA SER A 50 -29.50 -0.97 -3.55
C SER A 50 -28.01 -0.68 -3.68
N TYR A 51 -27.18 -1.34 -2.86
CA TYR A 51 -25.73 -1.17 -2.86
C TYR A 51 -25.02 -2.35 -3.51
N LEU A 52 -24.04 -2.05 -4.35
CA LEU A 52 -23.15 -3.04 -4.96
C LEU A 52 -21.79 -2.99 -4.23
N GLU A 53 -21.62 -3.85 -3.23
CA GLU A 53 -20.45 -3.84 -2.34
C GLU A 53 -19.34 -4.81 -2.77
N ARG A 54 -19.65 -5.74 -3.68
CA ARG A 54 -18.69 -6.77 -4.14
C ARG A 54 -17.80 -6.22 -5.25
N ASN A 55 -16.50 -6.21 -5.01
CA ASN A 55 -15.48 -5.85 -5.98
C ASN A 55 -14.86 -7.11 -6.60
N TYR A 56 -14.96 -7.21 -7.93
CA TYR A 56 -14.40 -8.32 -8.72
C TYR A 56 -13.14 -7.90 -9.50
N ARG A 57 -12.72 -6.63 -9.37
CA ARG A 57 -11.65 -6.03 -10.16
C ARG A 57 -10.30 -6.17 -9.48
N SER A 58 -10.21 -5.73 -8.23
CA SER A 58 -8.93 -5.52 -7.55
C SER A 58 -8.69 -6.55 -6.46
N THR A 59 -7.42 -6.89 -6.22
CA THR A 59 -7.01 -7.77 -5.10
C THR A 59 -7.47 -7.22 -3.75
N GLU A 60 -7.60 -8.11 -2.77
CA GLU A 60 -8.08 -7.77 -1.42
C GLU A 60 -7.23 -6.65 -0.77
N ASN A 61 -5.91 -6.74 -0.88
CA ASN A 61 -5.00 -5.72 -0.32
C ASN A 61 -5.23 -4.33 -0.93
N ILE A 62 -5.52 -4.24 -2.24
CA ILE A 62 -5.81 -2.95 -2.91
C ILE A 62 -7.17 -2.41 -2.46
N VAL A 63 -8.19 -3.27 -2.36
CA VAL A 63 -9.54 -2.88 -1.92
C VAL A 63 -9.51 -2.39 -0.47
N ASN A 64 -8.87 -3.14 0.44
CA ASN A 64 -8.76 -2.78 1.86
C ASN A 64 -8.01 -1.47 2.06
N MET A 65 -6.90 -1.26 1.33
CA MET A 65 -6.16 0.01 1.35
C MET A 65 -7.04 1.18 0.87
N SER A 66 -7.79 0.99 -0.22
CA SER A 66 -8.68 2.02 -0.78
C SER A 66 -9.84 2.35 0.17
N ASN A 67 -10.37 1.36 0.89
CA ASN A 67 -11.37 1.56 1.94
C ASN A 67 -10.80 2.37 3.11
N SER A 68 -9.57 2.06 3.56
CA SER A 68 -8.89 2.81 4.63
C SER A 68 -8.78 4.29 4.27
N LEU A 69 -8.34 4.59 3.04
CA LEU A 69 -8.28 5.97 2.54
C LEU A 69 -9.66 6.63 2.62
N ILE A 70 -10.63 6.12 1.86
CA ILE A 70 -11.90 6.82 1.65
C ILE A 70 -12.72 6.98 2.94
N SER A 71 -12.51 6.12 3.94
CA SER A 71 -13.16 6.21 5.25
C SER A 71 -12.92 7.52 5.99
N HIS A 72 -11.88 8.28 5.64
CA HIS A 72 -11.57 9.60 6.22
C HIS A 72 -12.50 10.72 5.72
N ASN A 73 -13.26 10.50 4.64
CA ASN A 73 -14.28 11.45 4.17
C ASN A 73 -15.52 11.39 5.07
N LYS A 74 -16.03 12.56 5.48
CA LYS A 74 -17.19 12.67 6.37
C LYS A 74 -18.50 12.74 5.58
N LYS A 75 -18.51 13.40 4.43
CA LYS A 75 -19.71 13.56 3.59
C LYS A 75 -19.75 12.51 2.48
N GLN A 76 -20.15 11.30 2.84
CA GLN A 76 -20.27 10.19 1.90
C GLN A 76 -21.30 9.17 2.36
N ILE A 77 -21.75 8.32 1.44
CA ILE A 77 -22.55 7.15 1.77
C ILE A 77 -21.64 6.17 2.52
N SER A 78 -22.05 5.76 3.72
CA SER A 78 -21.35 4.73 4.46
C SER A 78 -21.60 3.38 3.81
N LYS A 79 -20.54 2.79 3.26
CA LYS A 79 -20.52 1.47 2.64
C LYS A 79 -19.11 0.89 2.79
N THR A 80 -18.94 -0.41 2.60
CA THR A 80 -17.61 -1.04 2.58
C THR A 80 -17.53 -1.96 1.38
N ALA A 81 -16.49 -1.80 0.55
CA ALA A 81 -16.28 -2.69 -0.59
C ALA A 81 -15.48 -3.93 -0.13
N PHE A 82 -15.88 -5.12 -0.55
CA PHE A 82 -15.15 -6.36 -0.26
C PHE A 82 -14.69 -7.02 -1.56
N SER A 83 -13.44 -7.47 -1.61
CA SER A 83 -12.93 -8.20 -2.78
C SER A 83 -13.39 -9.66 -2.78
N GLN A 84 -13.75 -10.19 -3.94
CA GLN A 84 -13.84 -11.63 -4.18
C GLN A 84 -12.61 -12.21 -4.90
N GLY A 85 -11.59 -11.38 -5.14
CA GLY A 85 -10.33 -11.80 -5.73
C GLY A 85 -9.39 -12.48 -4.73
N GLU A 86 -8.21 -12.85 -5.21
CA GLU A 86 -7.11 -13.28 -4.35
C GLU A 86 -6.67 -12.14 -3.42
N THR A 87 -6.08 -12.49 -2.27
CA THR A 87 -5.55 -11.49 -1.33
C THR A 87 -4.57 -10.52 -2.02
N GLY A 88 -3.81 -11.04 -2.99
CA GLY A 88 -2.78 -10.32 -3.71
C GLY A 88 -1.61 -9.93 -2.81
N ALA A 89 -0.54 -9.42 -3.41
CA ALA A 89 0.56 -8.87 -2.62
C ALA A 89 0.26 -7.44 -2.16
N LYS A 90 0.91 -7.00 -1.07
CA LYS A 90 0.78 -5.61 -0.62
C LYS A 90 1.40 -4.65 -1.64
N PRO A 91 0.73 -3.52 -1.96
CA PRO A 91 1.32 -2.49 -2.80
C PRO A 91 2.65 -1.97 -2.25
N ILE A 92 3.56 -1.56 -3.14
CA ILE A 92 4.87 -1.04 -2.77
C ILE A 92 4.88 0.49 -2.85
N LEU A 93 5.40 1.12 -1.81
CA LEU A 93 5.68 2.54 -1.75
C LEU A 93 7.20 2.78 -1.82
N PHE A 94 7.67 3.36 -2.92
CA PHE A 94 9.03 3.83 -3.08
C PHE A 94 9.17 5.28 -2.59
N ARG A 95 9.95 5.49 -1.54
CA ARG A 95 10.37 6.80 -1.04
C ARG A 95 11.75 7.12 -1.58
N ILE A 96 11.81 8.05 -2.51
CA ILE A 96 13.04 8.40 -3.21
C ILE A 96 13.65 9.62 -2.53
N SER A 97 14.91 9.53 -2.14
CA SER A 97 15.73 10.63 -1.63
C SER A 97 16.88 11.02 -2.58
N ASP A 98 17.14 10.21 -3.61
CA ASP A 98 18.24 10.38 -4.56
C ASP A 98 17.94 11.43 -5.64
N GLN A 99 18.95 12.28 -5.91
CA GLN A 99 18.92 13.31 -6.97
C GLN A 99 17.66 14.20 -6.99
N ILE A 100 17.14 14.54 -5.81
CA ILE A 100 15.99 15.45 -5.72
C ILE A 100 16.44 16.88 -6.04
N SER A 101 15.75 17.52 -6.99
CA SER A 101 15.95 18.94 -7.33
C SER A 101 15.07 19.88 -6.48
N GLU A 102 15.26 21.18 -6.66
CA GLU A 102 14.62 22.30 -5.94
C GLU A 102 13.07 22.28 -5.91
N TYR A 103 12.40 21.37 -6.64
CA TYR A 103 10.94 21.19 -6.66
C TYR A 103 10.46 19.76 -6.36
N SER A 104 11.19 19.00 -5.53
CA SER A 104 10.76 17.74 -4.87
C SER A 104 9.97 16.74 -5.72
N LYS A 105 10.38 16.53 -6.97
CA LYS A 105 9.76 15.58 -7.90
C LYS A 105 10.67 14.39 -8.15
N ILE A 106 10.06 13.28 -8.56
CA ILE A 106 10.77 12.03 -8.76
C ILE A 106 11.47 12.05 -10.11
N PRO A 107 12.75 11.68 -10.18
CA PRO A 107 13.42 11.48 -11.46
C PRO A 107 12.69 10.43 -12.32
N LEU A 108 12.27 10.80 -13.52
CA LEU A 108 11.49 9.93 -14.42
C LEU A 108 12.25 8.65 -14.82
N GLU A 109 13.57 8.65 -14.67
CA GLU A 109 14.44 7.51 -14.89
C GLU A 109 14.13 6.33 -13.95
N TYR A 110 13.57 6.58 -12.77
CA TYR A 110 13.08 5.51 -11.88
C TYR A 110 11.87 4.81 -12.48
N VAL A 111 10.83 5.56 -12.84
CA VAL A 111 9.61 4.99 -13.45
C VAL A 111 9.91 4.30 -14.78
N TYR A 112 10.79 4.88 -15.61
CA TYR A 112 11.20 4.28 -16.87
C TYR A 112 11.82 2.89 -16.67
N GLN A 113 12.76 2.72 -15.72
CA GLN A 113 13.33 1.39 -15.46
C GLN A 113 12.31 0.41 -14.88
N LEU A 114 11.39 0.89 -14.03
CA LEU A 114 10.31 0.05 -13.51
C LEU A 114 9.46 -0.52 -14.65
N ILE A 115 9.03 0.34 -15.58
CA ILE A 115 8.29 -0.08 -16.78
C ILE A 115 9.11 -1.08 -17.59
N LYS A 116 10.39 -0.76 -17.85
CA LYS A 116 11.30 -1.65 -18.61
C LYS A 116 11.42 -3.02 -17.96
N ARG A 117 11.54 -3.08 -16.63
CA ARG A 117 11.62 -4.32 -15.85
C ARG A 117 10.35 -5.14 -16.01
N LEU A 118 9.18 -4.52 -15.81
CA LEU A 118 7.88 -5.20 -15.95
C LEU A 118 7.74 -5.83 -17.35
N LEU A 119 8.08 -5.09 -18.40
CA LEU A 119 8.07 -5.60 -19.78
C LEU A 119 9.06 -6.76 -19.98
N SER A 120 10.28 -6.65 -19.44
CA SER A 120 11.31 -7.70 -19.57
C SER A 120 10.92 -9.03 -18.92
N GLU A 121 10.05 -8.96 -17.90
CA GLU A 121 9.52 -10.10 -17.17
C GLU A 121 8.18 -10.61 -17.77
N GLY A 122 7.78 -10.10 -18.94
CA GLY A 122 6.66 -10.61 -19.71
C GLY A 122 5.30 -9.95 -19.44
N VAL A 123 5.24 -8.88 -18.64
CA VAL A 123 4.02 -8.06 -18.53
C VAL A 123 3.75 -7.40 -19.87
N LYS A 124 2.52 -7.49 -20.36
CA LYS A 124 2.17 -6.86 -21.64
C LYS A 124 2.07 -5.35 -21.46
N ALA A 125 2.51 -4.60 -22.46
CA ALA A 125 2.46 -3.13 -22.43
C ALA A 125 1.05 -2.57 -22.09
N GLU A 126 -0.02 -3.17 -22.62
CA GLU A 126 -1.41 -2.77 -22.35
C GLU A 126 -1.88 -3.01 -20.90
N GLU A 127 -1.17 -3.87 -20.17
CA GLU A 127 -1.41 -4.20 -18.77
C GLU A 127 -0.74 -3.20 -17.80
N ILE A 128 0.06 -2.26 -18.32
CA ILE A 128 0.74 -1.22 -17.55
C ILE A 128 0.05 0.13 -17.74
N MET A 129 -0.25 0.80 -16.62
CA MET A 129 -0.74 2.17 -16.61
C MET A 129 0.05 3.03 -15.63
N VAL A 130 0.50 4.21 -16.07
CA VAL A 130 1.12 5.22 -15.23
C VAL A 130 0.13 6.35 -14.99
N ILE A 131 -0.08 6.69 -13.73
CA ILE A 131 -0.99 7.75 -13.30
C ILE A 131 -0.22 8.81 -12.54
N SER A 132 -0.53 10.08 -12.79
CA SER A 132 -0.05 11.21 -11.99
C SER A 132 -1.18 12.23 -11.81
N ARG A 133 -1.02 13.23 -10.92
CA ARG A 133 -2.02 14.30 -10.76
C ARG A 133 -2.23 15.09 -12.05
N PHE A 134 -1.13 15.37 -12.76
CA PHE A 134 -1.11 16.23 -13.96
C PHE A 134 -0.38 15.58 -15.14
N ASN A 135 -0.70 16.04 -16.35
CA ASN A 135 -0.20 15.44 -17.59
C ASN A 135 1.25 15.80 -17.96
N LYS A 136 1.82 16.89 -17.42
CA LYS A 136 3.13 17.40 -17.90
C LYS A 136 4.24 16.35 -17.79
N ARG A 137 4.44 15.78 -16.60
CA ARG A 137 5.45 14.74 -16.36
C ARG A 137 5.15 13.45 -17.12
N LEU A 138 3.86 13.10 -17.25
CA LEU A 138 3.43 11.91 -17.99
C LEU A 138 3.82 11.99 -19.46
N LYS A 139 3.64 13.16 -20.10
CA LYS A 139 4.06 13.38 -21.49
C LYS A 139 5.58 13.24 -21.67
N GLU A 140 6.37 13.78 -20.74
CA GLU A 140 7.84 13.64 -20.77
C GLU A 140 8.25 12.15 -20.68
N LEU A 141 7.59 11.39 -19.80
CA LEU A 141 7.84 9.95 -19.67
C LEU A 141 7.35 9.15 -20.89
N GLU A 142 6.18 9.48 -21.43
CA GLU A 142 5.60 8.87 -22.62
C GLU A 142 6.52 9.03 -23.84
N ILE A 143 7.02 10.25 -24.09
CA ILE A 143 8.00 10.54 -25.16
C ILE A 143 9.27 9.70 -24.96
N LYS A 144 9.77 9.63 -23.73
CA LYS A 144 10.96 8.84 -23.40
C LYS A 144 10.74 7.35 -23.67
N CYS A 145 9.60 6.80 -23.28
CA CYS A 145 9.26 5.40 -23.53
C CYS A 145 9.16 5.12 -25.04
N GLY A 146 8.45 5.98 -25.79
CA GLY A 146 8.30 5.86 -27.24
C GLY A 146 9.64 5.97 -27.99
N ALA A 147 10.50 6.91 -27.61
CA ALA A 147 11.85 7.06 -28.17
C ALA A 147 12.74 5.82 -27.94
N ASN A 148 12.46 5.05 -26.88
CA ASN A 148 13.14 3.79 -26.58
C ASN A 148 12.37 2.56 -27.07
N LYS A 149 11.45 2.72 -28.04
CA LYS A 149 10.70 1.65 -28.70
C LYS A 149 9.82 0.80 -27.76
N MET A 150 9.34 1.37 -26.67
CA MET A 150 8.29 0.75 -25.86
C MET A 150 6.93 0.96 -26.53
N ASP A 151 6.08 -0.06 -26.51
CA ASP A 151 4.72 0.03 -27.05
C ASP A 151 3.87 0.97 -26.18
N ILE A 152 3.69 2.22 -26.64
CA ILE A 152 2.87 3.22 -25.97
C ILE A 152 1.49 3.31 -26.63
N LYS A 153 0.44 3.56 -25.84
CA LYS A 153 -0.90 3.76 -26.39
C LYS A 153 -0.97 5.11 -27.10
N GLU A 154 -1.03 5.09 -28.42
CA GLU A 154 -1.19 6.29 -29.26
C GLU A 154 -2.45 7.09 -28.90
N PHE A 155 -2.29 8.41 -28.78
CA PHE A 155 -3.39 9.33 -28.53
C PHE A 155 -4.33 9.40 -29.74
N GLY A 156 -5.64 9.25 -29.51
CA GLY A 156 -6.65 9.33 -30.57
C GLY A 156 -6.80 8.05 -31.41
N ALA A 157 -6.07 6.98 -31.09
CA ALA A 157 -6.21 5.67 -31.72
C ALA A 157 -6.90 4.69 -30.74
N PRO A 158 -8.23 4.49 -30.82
CA PRO A 158 -8.97 3.70 -29.82
C PRO A 158 -8.52 2.24 -29.75
N ARG A 159 -8.01 1.71 -30.87
CA ARG A 159 -7.55 0.33 -31.04
C ARG A 159 -6.07 0.15 -30.73
N SER A 160 -5.30 1.22 -30.47
CA SER A 160 -3.90 1.08 -30.13
C SER A 160 -3.76 0.41 -28.76
N LYS A 161 -2.91 -0.60 -28.71
CA LYS A 161 -2.50 -1.31 -27.50
C LYS A 161 -1.16 -0.73 -27.06
N GLY A 162 -0.93 -0.70 -25.76
CA GLY A 162 0.32 -0.19 -25.20
C GLY A 162 0.15 0.44 -23.83
N ILE A 163 1.27 0.90 -23.28
CA ILE A 163 1.35 1.54 -21.97
C ILE A 163 0.49 2.80 -21.97
N ARG A 164 -0.31 2.97 -20.92
CA ARG A 164 -1.22 4.11 -20.76
C ARG A 164 -0.69 5.12 -19.77
N PHE A 165 -0.61 6.39 -20.17
CA PHE A 165 -0.18 7.51 -19.33
C PHE A 165 -1.35 8.47 -19.11
N TYR A 166 -1.99 8.45 -17.94
CA TYR A 166 -3.20 9.22 -17.67
C TYR A 166 -3.07 10.10 -16.42
N SER A 167 -3.62 11.32 -16.47
CA SER A 167 -3.91 12.01 -15.21
C SER A 167 -4.92 11.21 -14.39
N ALA A 168 -4.94 11.38 -13.07
CA ALA A 168 -5.90 10.72 -12.19
C ALA A 168 -7.35 10.91 -12.69
N HIS A 169 -7.71 12.13 -13.11
CA HIS A 169 -9.02 12.43 -13.71
C HIS A 169 -9.30 11.64 -14.99
N LYS A 170 -8.33 11.59 -15.92
CA LYS A 170 -8.47 10.88 -17.20
C LYS A 170 -8.50 9.37 -17.03
N SER A 171 -7.95 8.86 -15.93
CA SER A 171 -7.98 7.42 -15.62
C SER A 171 -9.37 6.90 -15.22
N LYS A 172 -10.32 7.79 -14.89
CA LYS A 172 -11.66 7.39 -14.49
C LYS A 172 -12.34 6.54 -15.58
N GLY A 173 -12.85 5.38 -15.20
CA GLY A 173 -13.48 4.41 -16.12
C GLY A 173 -12.50 3.48 -16.85
N SER A 174 -11.19 3.63 -16.64
CA SER A 174 -10.18 2.69 -17.12
C SER A 174 -9.66 1.79 -16.00
N GLN A 175 -8.97 0.70 -16.35
CA GLN A 175 -8.32 -0.22 -15.41
C GLN A 175 -7.10 -0.89 -16.06
N SER A 176 -6.16 -1.35 -15.26
CA SER A 176 -4.93 -2.05 -15.68
C SER A 176 -4.46 -3.01 -14.61
N LYS A 177 -3.80 -4.11 -14.99
CA LYS A 177 -3.24 -5.06 -14.02
C LYS A 177 -2.19 -4.42 -13.12
N TYR A 178 -1.28 -3.66 -13.72
CA TYR A 178 -0.20 -2.98 -13.02
C TYR A 178 -0.39 -1.47 -13.17
N VAL A 179 -0.47 -0.78 -12.03
CA VAL A 179 -0.55 0.69 -11.99
C VAL A 179 0.66 1.26 -11.26
N ILE A 180 1.24 2.30 -11.83
CA ILE A 180 2.33 3.07 -11.24
C ILE A 180 1.83 4.48 -10.97
N LEU A 181 1.76 4.88 -9.70
CA LEU A 181 1.45 6.24 -9.29
C LEU A 181 2.73 7.06 -9.19
N LEU A 182 2.84 8.09 -10.03
CA LEU A 182 3.99 8.99 -10.14
C LEU A 182 3.72 10.32 -9.44
N ASP A 183 4.72 10.77 -8.68
CA ASP A 183 4.74 12.04 -7.93
C ASP A 183 3.60 12.15 -6.91
N ILE A 184 3.46 11.15 -6.03
CA ILE A 184 2.52 11.20 -4.90
C ILE A 184 3.14 12.00 -3.74
N ILE A 185 3.33 13.29 -3.99
CA ILE A 185 4.04 14.24 -3.12
C ILE A 185 3.10 15.33 -2.60
N SER A 186 3.51 16.07 -1.57
CA SER A 186 2.85 17.30 -1.11
C SER A 186 3.24 18.53 -1.94
N GLY A 187 2.50 19.63 -1.77
CA GLY A 187 2.74 20.92 -2.41
C GLY A 187 1.76 21.30 -3.53
N LEU A 188 1.98 22.47 -4.14
CA LEU A 188 1.06 23.09 -5.13
C LEU A 188 0.62 22.14 -6.26
N TYR A 189 1.54 21.35 -6.80
CA TYR A 189 1.27 20.41 -7.89
C TYR A 189 1.23 18.95 -7.43
N GLY A 190 1.13 18.74 -6.12
CA GLY A 190 1.13 17.44 -5.48
C GLY A 190 -0.24 16.77 -5.50
N PHE A 191 -0.40 15.83 -4.60
CA PHE A 191 -1.63 15.09 -4.38
C PHE A 191 -1.92 15.12 -2.87
N PRO A 192 -2.90 15.90 -2.35
CA PRO A 192 -3.81 16.78 -3.08
C PRO A 192 -3.09 17.96 -3.75
N CYS A 193 -3.73 18.54 -4.76
CA CYS A 193 -3.30 19.78 -5.37
C CYS A 193 -3.58 20.96 -4.40
N GLU A 194 -2.55 21.68 -3.95
CA GLU A 194 -2.73 22.81 -3.02
C GLU A 194 -3.00 24.16 -3.72
N ILE A 195 -3.01 24.19 -5.05
CA ILE A 195 -3.42 25.40 -5.80
C ILE A 195 -4.88 25.71 -5.45
N GLN A 196 -5.08 26.87 -4.82
CA GLN A 196 -6.42 27.38 -4.57
C GLN A 196 -6.98 27.97 -5.87
N ASP A 197 -8.21 27.59 -6.20
CA ASP A 197 -8.93 28.19 -7.32
C ASP A 197 -9.10 29.70 -7.08
N SER A 198 -9.10 30.48 -8.18
CA SER A 198 -9.33 31.92 -8.10
C SER A 198 -10.72 32.22 -7.54
N SER A 199 -10.85 33.34 -6.83
CA SER A 199 -12.10 33.79 -6.20
C SER A 199 -13.32 33.85 -7.14
N VAL A 200 -13.11 33.91 -8.45
CA VAL A 200 -14.16 33.90 -9.48
C VAL A 200 -14.80 32.52 -9.66
N LEU A 201 -14.03 31.44 -9.58
CA LEU A 201 -14.58 30.08 -9.62
C LEU A 201 -15.37 29.77 -8.35
N ASP A 202 -14.97 30.30 -7.21
CA ASP A 202 -15.73 30.22 -5.97
C ASP A 202 -17.09 30.95 -6.04
N LEU A 203 -17.20 32.02 -6.85
CA LEU A 203 -18.48 32.68 -7.15
C LEU A 203 -19.38 31.84 -8.07
N ALA A 204 -18.80 31.09 -9.00
CA ALA A 204 -19.53 30.17 -9.89
C ALA A 204 -19.93 28.85 -9.19
N ARG A 205 -19.19 28.46 -8.14
CA ARG A 205 -19.54 27.35 -7.26
C ARG A 205 -20.77 27.74 -6.45
N ARG A 206 -21.94 27.20 -6.84
CA ARG A 206 -23.22 27.43 -6.14
C ARG A 206 -23.21 27.00 -4.67
N PHE A 207 -22.21 26.24 -4.23
CA PHE A 207 -22.10 25.70 -2.87
C PHE A 207 -20.71 25.97 -2.28
N LYS A 208 -20.65 26.72 -1.18
CA LYS A 208 -19.42 26.91 -0.39
C LYS A 208 -19.03 25.58 0.25
N THR A 209 -17.84 25.06 -0.01
CA THR A 209 -17.43 23.84 0.70
C THR A 209 -16.02 23.89 1.28
N LYS A 210 -15.97 23.64 2.60
CA LYS A 210 -14.83 23.09 3.38
C LYS A 210 -14.33 21.72 2.86
N SER A 211 -14.57 21.35 1.59
CA SER A 211 -14.56 19.96 1.06
C SER A 211 -13.48 19.67 0.00
N HIS A 212 -12.57 20.60 -0.28
CA HIS A 212 -11.54 20.41 -1.30
C HIS A 212 -10.69 19.14 -1.04
N ILE A 213 -10.32 18.91 0.22
CA ILE A 213 -9.54 17.72 0.60
C ILE A 213 -10.32 16.41 0.38
N GLU A 214 -11.63 16.41 0.60
CA GLU A 214 -12.46 15.21 0.39
C GLU A 214 -12.61 14.89 -1.09
N GLU A 215 -12.70 15.91 -1.95
CA GLU A 215 -12.71 15.74 -3.41
C GLU A 215 -11.37 15.19 -3.92
N GLU A 216 -10.25 15.77 -3.48
CA GLU A 216 -8.93 15.25 -3.83
C GLU A 216 -8.73 13.83 -3.29
N ARG A 217 -9.28 13.48 -2.12
CA ARG A 217 -9.25 12.10 -1.61
C ARG A 217 -10.04 11.14 -2.49
N ARG A 218 -11.22 11.53 -2.99
CA ARG A 218 -11.98 10.74 -4.00
C ARG A 218 -11.18 10.58 -5.28
N LEU A 219 -10.43 11.61 -5.70
CA LEU A 219 -9.54 11.52 -6.85
C LEU A 219 -8.38 10.54 -6.61
N PHE A 220 -7.80 10.54 -5.41
CA PHE A 220 -6.76 9.58 -5.05
C PHE A 220 -7.31 8.15 -5.00
N TYR A 221 -8.49 7.96 -4.40
CA TYR A 221 -9.24 6.71 -4.41
C TYR A 221 -9.47 6.19 -5.85
N VAL A 222 -9.87 7.07 -6.77
CA VAL A 222 -9.99 6.74 -8.20
C VAL A 222 -8.67 6.21 -8.74
N ALA A 223 -7.54 6.86 -8.46
CA ALA A 223 -6.21 6.43 -8.93
C ALA A 223 -5.80 5.05 -8.37
N LEU A 224 -5.99 4.81 -7.07
CA LEU A 224 -5.67 3.53 -6.41
C LEU A 224 -6.48 2.37 -7.02
N THR A 225 -7.78 2.59 -7.23
CA THR A 225 -8.73 1.58 -7.72
C THR A 225 -8.67 1.34 -9.23
N ARG A 226 -7.68 1.89 -9.94
CA ARG A 226 -7.40 1.53 -11.35
C ARG A 226 -6.57 0.25 -11.47
N SER A 227 -5.94 -0.19 -10.39
CA SER A 227 -5.11 -1.39 -10.36
C SER A 227 -5.93 -2.65 -10.09
N GLU A 228 -5.73 -3.69 -10.90
CA GLU A 228 -6.36 -5.00 -10.70
C GLU A 228 -5.48 -5.92 -9.86
N GLU A 229 -4.19 -6.07 -10.20
CA GLU A 229 -3.29 -7.05 -9.58
C GLU A 229 -2.28 -6.39 -8.62
N PHE A 230 -1.57 -5.35 -9.08
CA PHE A 230 -0.49 -4.75 -8.29
C PHE A 230 -0.34 -3.23 -8.49
N LEU A 231 0.01 -2.54 -7.40
CA LEU A 231 0.15 -1.10 -7.36
C LEU A 231 1.54 -0.71 -6.87
N TYR A 232 2.21 0.14 -7.65
CA TYR A 232 3.43 0.81 -7.26
C TYR A 232 3.13 2.28 -7.00
N VAL A 233 3.59 2.81 -5.87
CA VAL A 233 3.45 4.21 -5.49
C VAL A 233 4.84 4.80 -5.36
N LEU A 234 5.12 5.91 -6.05
CA LEU A 234 6.38 6.60 -5.94
C LEU A 234 6.15 7.97 -5.31
N THR A 235 6.94 8.27 -4.28
CA THR A 235 6.96 9.53 -3.55
C THR A 235 8.40 10.01 -3.31
N VAL A 236 8.54 11.25 -2.85
CA VAL A 236 9.80 11.82 -2.37
C VAL A 236 9.84 11.71 -0.85
N GLU A 237 10.96 11.21 -0.30
CA GLU A 237 11.16 11.11 1.15
C GLU A 237 11.10 12.52 1.79
N ASN A 238 10.33 12.67 2.86
CA ASN A 238 10.06 13.93 3.57
C ASN A 238 9.22 14.96 2.78
N ASN A 239 8.66 14.59 1.63
CA ASN A 239 7.68 15.40 0.90
C ASN A 239 6.50 14.53 0.44
N GLU A 240 6.15 13.51 1.22
CA GLU A 240 5.04 12.62 0.92
C GLU A 240 3.71 13.36 0.91
N SER A 241 2.79 12.90 0.05
CA SER A 241 1.38 13.25 0.15
C SER A 241 0.83 12.91 1.53
N LEU A 242 0.02 13.80 2.11
CA LEU A 242 -0.71 13.52 3.36
C LEU A 242 -1.62 12.29 3.27
N PHE A 243 -2.03 11.88 2.06
CA PHE A 243 -2.85 10.66 1.89
C PHE A 243 -2.04 9.38 2.08
N ILE A 244 -0.70 9.43 2.01
CA ILE A 244 0.15 8.26 2.30
C ILE A 244 0.00 7.83 3.76
N ASP A 245 -0.05 8.78 4.69
CA ASP A 245 -0.21 8.50 6.13
C ASP A 245 -1.52 7.75 6.42
N GLU A 246 -2.58 8.02 5.65
CA GLU A 246 -3.89 7.38 5.77
C GLU A 246 -3.91 5.91 5.29
N ILE A 247 -2.88 5.47 4.54
CA ILE A 247 -2.78 4.12 3.96
C ILE A 247 -1.47 3.38 4.25
N GLU A 248 -0.55 3.97 5.01
CA GLU A 248 0.81 3.47 5.24
C GLU A 248 0.85 2.00 5.74
N SER A 249 -0.09 1.62 6.62
CA SER A 249 -0.17 0.25 7.18
C SER A 249 -0.43 -0.84 6.13
N SER A 250 -1.00 -0.44 4.98
CA SER A 250 -1.32 -1.32 3.86
C SER A 250 -0.18 -1.41 2.84
N LEU A 251 0.85 -0.57 2.96
CA LEU A 251 1.95 -0.45 2.02
C LEU A 251 3.21 -1.18 2.52
N ILE A 252 4.06 -1.56 1.58
CA ILE A 252 5.46 -1.95 1.86
C ILE A 252 6.36 -0.79 1.46
N SER A 253 7.00 -0.21 2.46
CA SER A 253 7.80 1.01 2.32
C SER A 253 9.26 0.73 2.01
N ILE A 254 9.70 1.16 0.83
CA ILE A 254 11.05 0.98 0.31
C ILE A 254 11.71 2.35 0.13
N TYR A 255 12.87 2.55 0.74
CA TYR A 255 13.61 3.82 0.70
C TYR A 255 14.75 3.70 -0.30
N ILE A 256 14.81 4.65 -1.24
CA ILE A 256 15.73 4.70 -2.37
C ILE A 256 16.64 5.93 -2.20
N THR A 257 17.85 5.69 -1.71
CA THR A 257 18.86 6.71 -1.42
C THR A 257 19.91 6.87 -2.51
N SER A 258 19.96 5.95 -3.47
CA SER A 258 20.86 6.05 -4.63
C SER A 258 20.34 5.25 -5.82
N ARG A 259 20.80 5.61 -7.02
CA ARG A 259 20.49 4.85 -8.23
C ARG A 259 20.94 3.40 -8.18
N THR A 260 22.13 3.11 -7.64
CA THR A 260 22.63 1.74 -7.50
C THR A 260 21.72 0.88 -6.62
N GLN A 261 21.17 1.46 -5.55
CA GLN A 261 20.22 0.76 -4.69
C GLN A 261 18.92 0.45 -5.43
N TRP A 262 18.42 1.38 -6.25
CA TRP A 262 17.25 1.15 -7.08
C TRP A 262 17.43 0.00 -8.05
N ASP A 263 18.54 -0.01 -8.80
CA ASP A 263 18.82 -1.05 -9.79
C ASP A 263 18.87 -2.44 -9.12
N LEU A 264 19.54 -2.55 -7.96
CA LEU A 264 19.55 -3.77 -7.15
C LEU A 264 18.14 -4.20 -6.73
N ILE A 265 17.26 -3.26 -6.37
CA ILE A 265 15.90 -3.58 -5.93
C ILE A 265 15.03 -4.03 -7.10
N ILE A 266 15.12 -3.34 -8.22
CA ILE A 266 14.37 -3.64 -9.44
C ILE A 266 14.75 -5.01 -10.00
N ASP A 267 16.05 -5.32 -10.05
CA ASP A 267 16.52 -6.56 -10.65
C ASP A 267 16.19 -7.78 -9.79
N ASN A 268 16.27 -7.66 -8.47
CA ASN A 268 16.14 -8.81 -7.58
C ASN A 268 14.77 -8.93 -6.91
N TYR A 269 14.01 -7.83 -6.75
CA TYR A 269 12.87 -7.78 -5.82
C TYR A 269 11.59 -7.18 -6.40
N ILE A 270 11.63 -6.49 -7.53
CA ILE A 270 10.40 -6.03 -8.16
C ILE A 270 9.72 -7.19 -8.89
N PRO A 271 8.48 -7.54 -8.51
CA PRO A 271 7.92 -8.81 -8.89
C PRO A 271 6.97 -8.66 -10.06
N VAL A 272 7.24 -9.42 -11.12
CA VAL A 272 6.18 -10.00 -11.94
C VAL A 272 5.75 -11.38 -11.38
N HIS A 273 6.44 -11.87 -10.34
CA HIS A 273 6.23 -13.19 -9.75
C HIS A 273 5.83 -13.21 -8.26
N LEU A 274 5.18 -12.16 -7.72
CA LEU A 274 4.54 -12.26 -6.39
C LEU A 274 3.24 -13.09 -6.40
N LYS A 275 3.04 -13.93 -7.43
CA LYS A 275 2.12 -15.06 -7.35
C LYS A 275 2.74 -16.10 -6.41
N ASN A 276 2.35 -16.03 -5.13
CA ASN A 276 2.23 -17.15 -4.21
C ASN A 276 3.36 -17.53 -3.23
N ASP A 277 4.38 -16.70 -2.95
CA ASP A 277 5.08 -16.90 -1.67
C ASP A 277 5.94 -15.71 -1.22
N TYR A 278 5.48 -14.99 -0.21
CA TYR A 278 6.40 -14.18 0.63
C TYR A 278 7.41 -15.06 1.39
N ASN A 279 7.18 -16.39 1.47
CA ASN A 279 8.00 -17.31 2.27
C ASN A 279 9.12 -18.02 1.50
N THR A 280 9.13 -18.04 0.16
CA THR A 280 10.25 -18.64 -0.63
C THR A 280 11.46 -17.72 -0.74
N ILE A 281 11.30 -16.47 -0.33
CA ILE A 281 12.39 -15.54 -0.12
C ILE A 281 13.22 -16.01 1.09
N LYS A 282 14.36 -16.66 0.84
CA LYS A 282 15.29 -17.18 1.88
C LYS A 282 15.94 -16.09 2.76
N ARG A 283 15.66 -14.80 2.57
CA ARG A 283 16.29 -13.67 3.27
C ARG A 283 15.24 -12.61 3.64
N PRO A 284 15.09 -12.18 4.89
CA PRO A 284 14.21 -11.05 5.19
C PRO A 284 14.77 -9.78 4.55
N PHE A 285 14.12 -9.29 3.50
CA PHE A 285 14.55 -8.09 2.78
C PHE A 285 14.18 -6.79 3.47
N PHE A 286 13.23 -6.86 4.40
CA PHE A 286 12.73 -5.71 5.13
C PHE A 286 13.16 -5.79 6.59
N CYS A 287 13.67 -4.67 7.08
CA CYS A 287 13.94 -4.43 8.47
C CYS A 287 12.67 -4.70 9.27
N GLN A 288 12.74 -5.68 10.16
CA GLN A 288 11.59 -6.07 10.97
C GLN A 288 11.22 -4.98 12.00
N ARG A 289 12.05 -3.93 12.17
CA ARG A 289 11.76 -2.80 13.05
C ARG A 289 11.03 -1.65 12.35
N CYS A 290 11.45 -1.28 11.15
CA CYS A 290 10.96 -0.06 10.48
C CYS A 290 10.52 -0.26 9.03
N GLY A 291 10.52 -1.50 8.52
CA GLY A 291 10.11 -1.81 7.15
C GLY A 291 11.11 -1.46 6.06
N ARG A 292 12.10 -0.58 6.34
CA ARG A 292 13.19 -0.22 5.41
C ARG A 292 13.96 -1.45 4.93
N ILE A 293 14.51 -1.41 3.72
CA ILE A 293 15.23 -2.58 3.21
C ILE A 293 16.50 -2.85 4.02
N LEU A 294 16.90 -4.13 4.06
CA LEU A 294 18.21 -4.51 4.54
C LEU A 294 19.22 -4.46 3.39
N VAL A 295 20.32 -3.77 3.61
CA VAL A 295 21.47 -3.69 2.71
C VAL A 295 22.61 -4.56 3.25
N GLU A 296 23.26 -5.29 2.36
CA GLU A 296 24.45 -6.08 2.70
C GLU A 296 25.62 -5.14 3.01
N ARG A 297 26.30 -5.39 4.12
CA ARG A 297 27.49 -4.66 4.56
C ARG A 297 28.51 -5.66 5.08
N SER A 298 29.78 -5.36 4.86
CA SER A 298 30.87 -6.16 5.39
C SER A 298 31.32 -5.62 6.75
N GLY A 299 31.45 -6.52 7.73
CA GLY A 299 31.97 -6.20 9.06
C GLY A 299 33.13 -7.11 9.45
N LYS A 300 33.65 -6.89 10.67
CA LYS A 300 34.75 -7.73 11.22
C LYS A 300 34.41 -9.23 11.30
N TYR A 301 33.13 -9.60 11.29
CA TYR A 301 32.66 -10.98 11.45
C TYR A 301 32.02 -11.55 10.17
N GLY A 302 32.30 -10.93 9.02
CA GLY A 302 31.73 -11.30 7.73
C GLY A 302 30.61 -10.36 7.27
N ASP A 303 29.97 -10.76 6.18
CA ASP A 303 28.87 -10.00 5.58
C ASP A 303 27.57 -10.17 6.36
N PHE A 304 26.85 -9.07 6.53
CA PHE A 304 25.59 -9.03 7.24
C PHE A 304 24.61 -8.08 6.56
N LEU A 305 23.32 -8.32 6.75
CA LEU A 305 22.27 -7.43 6.33
C LEU A 305 22.05 -6.36 7.41
N SER A 306 21.99 -5.09 7.03
CA SER A 306 21.77 -3.97 7.95
C SER A 306 20.66 -3.07 7.43
N CYS A 307 19.86 -2.49 8.30
CA CYS A 307 18.82 -1.57 7.89
C CYS A 307 19.41 -0.38 7.12
N SER A 308 18.87 -0.09 5.93
CA SER A 308 19.30 1.07 5.13
C SER A 308 19.14 2.39 5.87
N GLY A 309 18.20 2.46 6.82
CA GLY A 309 17.97 3.62 7.69
C GLY A 309 18.96 3.82 8.84
N TYR A 310 20.11 3.15 8.87
CA TYR A 310 21.19 3.43 9.83
C TYR A 310 21.72 4.87 9.65
N PRO A 311 21.99 5.66 10.72
CA PRO A 311 22.04 5.27 12.14
C PRO A 311 20.70 5.30 12.88
N ASN A 312 19.64 5.86 12.28
CA ASN A 312 18.32 5.98 12.90
C ASN A 312 17.65 4.62 13.18
N CYS A 313 18.07 3.57 12.48
CA CYS A 313 17.71 2.20 12.79
C CYS A 313 18.96 1.30 12.67
N ASP A 314 19.42 0.76 13.81
CA ASP A 314 20.59 -0.11 13.94
C ASP A 314 20.25 -1.61 13.80
N PHE A 315 19.10 -1.94 13.22
CA PHE A 315 18.72 -3.33 13.00
C PHE A 315 19.68 -4.01 12.03
N THR A 316 20.20 -5.17 12.43
CA THR A 316 21.03 -6.04 11.60
C THR A 316 20.46 -7.46 11.60
N TYR A 317 20.80 -8.20 10.55
CA TYR A 317 20.38 -9.56 10.30
C TYR A 317 21.57 -10.34 9.72
N ASN A 318 21.93 -11.46 10.35
CA ASN A 318 22.99 -12.33 9.87
C ASN A 318 22.40 -13.47 9.04
N PHE A 319 23.06 -13.84 7.93
CA PHE A 319 22.61 -14.89 7.01
C PHE A 319 22.48 -16.28 7.65
N ILE A 320 23.09 -16.49 8.82
CA ILE A 320 23.26 -17.80 9.47
C ILE A 320 22.12 -18.10 10.49
N GLU A 321 21.22 -17.16 10.76
CA GLU A 321 20.35 -17.23 11.95
C GLU A 321 18.86 -17.43 11.65
N LEU A 322 18.52 -18.44 10.86
CA LEU A 322 17.15 -18.94 10.75
C LEU A 322 17.00 -20.23 11.52
N ASN A 323 16.50 -20.12 12.75
CA ASN A 323 15.79 -21.22 13.38
C ASN A 323 14.28 -21.03 13.13
N ASP A 324 13.52 -22.12 13.02
CA ASP A 324 12.06 -22.06 12.86
C ASP A 324 11.31 -21.74 14.15
N ILE A 325 12.03 -21.24 15.15
CA ILE A 325 11.51 -20.94 16.46
C ILE A 325 10.82 -19.57 16.43
N VAL A 326 9.53 -19.56 16.75
CA VAL A 326 8.69 -18.35 16.74
C VAL A 326 8.61 -17.74 18.15
N CYS A 327 8.68 -16.41 18.23
CA CYS A 327 8.51 -15.65 19.46
C CYS A 327 7.08 -15.80 19.97
N PRO A 328 6.88 -16.23 21.24
CA PRO A 328 5.55 -16.45 21.81
C PRO A 328 4.80 -15.16 22.12
N ILE A 329 5.46 -14.00 22.05
CA ILE A 329 4.85 -12.69 22.31
C ILE A 329 4.31 -12.05 21.03
N CYS A 330 5.09 -12.02 19.95
CA CYS A 330 4.74 -11.26 18.75
C CYS A 330 4.63 -12.12 17.48
N GLY A 331 4.83 -13.43 17.56
CA GLY A 331 4.74 -14.32 16.41
C GLY A 331 5.88 -14.16 15.39
N LYS A 332 6.91 -13.36 15.67
CA LYS A 332 8.09 -13.18 14.80
C LYS A 332 9.23 -14.11 15.21
N LYS A 333 10.19 -14.39 14.33
CA LYS A 333 11.25 -15.39 14.62
C LYS A 333 12.16 -15.02 15.80
N LEU A 334 12.66 -16.03 16.51
CA LEU A 334 13.74 -15.90 17.48
C LEU A 334 15.08 -16.17 16.79
N VAL A 335 16.07 -15.32 17.08
CA VAL A 335 17.43 -15.44 16.56
C VAL A 335 18.41 -15.71 17.69
N PRO A 336 19.40 -16.61 17.54
CA PRO A 336 20.46 -16.81 18.52
C PRO A 336 21.32 -15.55 18.64
N ARG A 337 21.73 -15.24 19.87
CA ARG A 337 22.54 -14.07 20.23
C ARG A 337 23.50 -14.46 21.34
N THR A 338 24.60 -13.74 21.44
CA THR A 338 25.61 -13.92 22.51
C THR A 338 25.60 -12.71 23.42
N GLY A 339 25.43 -12.94 24.72
CA GLY A 339 25.48 -11.89 25.74
C GLY A 339 26.53 -12.21 26.81
N LYS A 340 26.64 -11.33 27.81
CA LYS A 340 27.54 -11.49 28.96
C LYS A 340 27.36 -12.83 29.71
N TYR A 341 26.19 -13.44 29.62
CA TYR A 341 25.80 -14.65 30.35
C TYR A 341 25.68 -15.90 29.46
N GLY A 342 26.26 -15.89 28.26
CA GLY A 342 26.22 -17.02 27.32
C GLY A 342 25.22 -16.81 26.16
N LYS A 343 24.93 -17.90 25.43
CA LYS A 343 24.03 -17.87 24.27
C LYS A 343 22.55 -17.82 24.67
N PHE A 344 21.78 -17.01 23.95
CA PHE A 344 20.35 -16.87 24.15
C PHE A 344 19.61 -16.64 22.83
N LEU A 345 18.36 -17.08 22.73
CA LEU A 345 17.44 -16.71 21.67
C LEU A 345 16.80 -15.37 22.01
N GLY A 346 16.93 -14.36 21.15
CA GLY A 346 16.24 -13.08 21.28
C GLY A 346 15.21 -12.89 20.17
N CYS A 347 14.10 -12.21 20.46
CA CYS A 347 13.17 -11.84 19.40
C CYS A 347 13.86 -10.97 18.34
N ILE A 348 13.64 -11.29 17.06
CA ILE A 348 14.18 -10.51 15.95
C ILE A 348 13.75 -9.04 16.02
N VAL A 349 12.58 -8.74 16.58
CA VAL A 349 12.04 -7.37 16.69
C VAL A 349 12.43 -6.64 17.99
N TYR A 350 13.44 -7.11 18.73
CA TYR A 350 14.02 -6.31 19.82
C TYR A 350 14.48 -4.94 19.28
N PRO A 351 14.28 -3.78 19.96
CA PRO A 351 13.79 -3.62 21.33
C PRO A 351 12.26 -3.58 21.49
N ASN A 352 11.50 -3.52 20.39
CA ASN A 352 10.03 -3.47 20.42
C ASN A 352 9.43 -4.73 21.05
N CYS A 353 10.06 -5.89 20.83
CA CYS A 353 9.77 -7.11 21.56
C CYS A 353 11.00 -7.56 22.35
N LYS A 354 10.93 -7.47 23.68
CA LYS A 354 12.06 -7.76 24.59
C LYS A 354 12.19 -9.23 24.99
N PHE A 355 11.46 -10.12 24.33
CA PHE A 355 11.52 -11.56 24.64
C PHE A 355 12.92 -12.11 24.40
N THR A 356 13.45 -12.81 25.40
CA THR A 356 14.73 -13.53 25.34
C THR A 356 14.62 -14.87 26.06
N TYR A 357 15.38 -15.87 25.62
CA TYR A 357 15.42 -17.22 26.19
C TYR A 357 16.87 -17.75 26.20
N ASN A 358 17.42 -18.05 27.38
CA ASN A 358 18.81 -18.53 27.48
C ASN A 358 18.90 -20.01 27.07
N ILE A 359 19.87 -20.34 26.21
CA ILE A 359 20.06 -21.70 25.68
C ILE A 359 20.97 -22.53 26.61
N GLU A 360 21.96 -21.90 27.25
CA GLU A 360 23.07 -22.62 27.91
C GLU A 360 22.98 -22.74 29.43
N VAL A 361 21.96 -22.15 30.06
CA VAL A 361 21.81 -22.23 31.52
C VAL A 361 20.60 -23.10 31.82
N LYS A 362 20.75 -24.11 32.72
CA LYS A 362 19.63 -24.69 33.50
C LYS A 362 18.90 -23.53 34.19
N SER A 363 18.01 -22.87 33.46
CA SER A 363 17.55 -21.55 33.84
C SER A 363 16.63 -21.74 35.05
N LYS A 364 17.02 -21.22 36.21
CA LYS A 364 16.12 -21.06 37.37
C LYS A 364 15.04 -20.00 37.11
N LYS A 365 14.95 -19.46 35.89
CA LYS A 365 14.02 -18.39 35.52
C LYS A 365 12.64 -19.03 35.30
N LYS A 366 11.69 -18.64 36.15
CA LYS A 366 10.28 -19.04 36.04
C LYS A 366 9.72 -18.42 34.75
N LEU A 367 9.43 -19.25 33.76
CA LEU A 367 8.75 -18.86 32.52
C LEU A 367 7.25 -18.73 32.79
N TYR A 368 6.58 -17.79 32.12
CA TYR A 368 5.14 -17.56 32.25
C TYR A 368 4.47 -17.66 30.87
N CYS A 369 3.27 -18.22 30.87
CA CYS A 369 2.46 -18.49 29.71
C CYS A 369 1.95 -17.16 29.13
N PRO A 370 2.12 -16.91 27.83
CA PRO A 370 1.67 -15.66 27.21
C PRO A 370 0.15 -15.54 27.15
N LYS A 371 -0.60 -16.65 27.25
CA LYS A 371 -2.07 -16.64 27.22
C LYS A 371 -2.72 -16.31 28.57
N CYS A 372 -2.11 -16.74 29.67
CA CYS A 372 -2.76 -16.67 30.98
C CYS A 372 -1.82 -16.32 32.14
N GLU A 373 -0.57 -15.96 31.84
CA GLU A 373 0.45 -15.51 32.80
C GLU A 373 0.81 -16.52 33.90
N LYS A 374 0.31 -17.76 33.81
CA LYS A 374 0.68 -18.87 34.71
C LYS A 374 1.99 -19.49 34.28
N ARG A 375 2.69 -20.19 35.16
CA ARG A 375 4.05 -20.69 34.85
C ARG A 375 4.05 -21.67 33.67
N LEU A 376 5.11 -21.67 32.87
CA LEU A 376 5.40 -22.75 31.92
C LEU A 376 6.24 -23.82 32.61
N GLN A 377 5.93 -25.08 32.32
CA GLN A 377 6.64 -26.27 32.79
C GLN A 377 7.33 -26.92 31.61
N LEU A 378 8.61 -27.25 31.77
CA LEU A 378 9.33 -28.07 30.80
C LEU A 378 8.95 -29.54 31.03
N VAL A 379 8.56 -30.22 29.96
CA VAL A 379 8.24 -31.64 29.93
C VAL A 379 9.15 -32.29 28.90
N ASP A 380 9.91 -33.29 29.35
CA ASP A 380 10.73 -34.12 28.48
C ASP A 380 9.86 -35.30 27.97
N LEU A 381 9.59 -35.31 26.67
CA LEU A 381 9.05 -36.47 25.96
C LEU A 381 10.22 -37.23 25.34
N LYS A 382 10.06 -38.55 25.10
CA LYS A 382 11.15 -39.46 24.71
C LYS A 382 12.08 -38.93 23.60
N ASP A 383 11.56 -38.14 22.67
CA ASP A 383 12.33 -37.56 21.54
C ASP A 383 12.27 -36.02 21.43
N LYS A 384 11.56 -35.33 22.35
CA LYS A 384 11.20 -33.91 22.21
C LYS A 384 11.09 -33.23 23.57
N LYS A 385 11.50 -31.96 23.67
CA LYS A 385 11.24 -31.15 24.86
C LYS A 385 10.05 -30.24 24.61
N GLN A 386 9.14 -30.06 25.57
CA GLN A 386 7.99 -29.18 25.41
C GLN A 386 7.82 -28.26 26.62
N LEU A 387 7.51 -26.99 26.39
CA LEU A 387 6.99 -26.08 27.40
C LEU A 387 5.47 -26.13 27.39
N ILE A 388 4.88 -26.51 28.51
CA ILE A 388 3.43 -26.63 28.69
C ILE A 388 2.99 -25.61 29.74
N CYS A 389 1.82 -25.00 29.56
CA CYS A 389 1.23 -24.17 30.62
C CYS A 389 0.91 -25.00 31.87
N SER A 390 1.31 -24.52 33.04
CA SER A 390 0.97 -25.11 34.35
C SER A 390 -0.53 -25.08 34.67
N ASN A 391 -1.33 -24.36 33.89
CA ASN A 391 -2.78 -24.31 34.00
C ASN A 391 -3.44 -25.05 32.81
N SER A 392 -2.97 -26.28 32.55
CA SER A 392 -3.37 -27.08 31.38
C SER A 392 -4.87 -27.40 31.31
N SER A 393 -5.61 -27.28 32.42
CA SER A 393 -7.07 -27.46 32.48
C SER A 393 -7.87 -26.30 31.90
N LYS A 394 -7.27 -25.10 31.80
CA LYS A 394 -7.91 -23.89 31.24
C LYS A 394 -7.08 -23.19 30.16
N CYS A 395 -5.87 -23.67 29.89
CA CYS A 395 -4.95 -23.07 28.94
C CYS A 395 -4.23 -24.18 28.15
N ASP A 396 -4.50 -24.21 26.85
CA ASP A 396 -4.00 -25.19 25.89
C ASP A 396 -2.60 -24.87 25.34
N PHE A 397 -1.91 -23.88 25.89
CA PHE A 397 -0.61 -23.45 25.40
C PHE A 397 0.44 -24.56 25.56
N ARG A 398 1.01 -24.96 24.41
CA ARG A 398 2.13 -25.89 24.28
C ARG A 398 3.15 -25.30 23.31
N PHE A 399 4.43 -25.50 23.59
CA PHE A 399 5.51 -25.02 22.74
C PHE A 399 6.62 -26.08 22.68
N GLU A 400 6.93 -26.55 21.48
CA GLU A 400 7.94 -27.58 21.27
C GLU A 400 9.33 -26.96 21.17
N ILE A 401 10.27 -27.51 21.93
CA ILE A 401 11.69 -27.22 21.90
C ILE A 401 12.32 -28.40 21.15
N TYR A 402 12.68 -28.16 19.89
CA TYR A 402 13.50 -29.08 19.09
C TYR A 402 14.97 -28.97 19.46
#